data_AF-A0A7C3SW52-F1
#
_entry.id   AF-A0A7C3SW52-F1
#
_cell.length_a   1.000
_cell.length_b   1.000
_cell.length_c   1.000
_cell.angle_alpha   90.00
_cell.angle_beta   90.00
_cell.angle_gamma   90.00
#
_symmetry.space_group_name_H-M   'P 1'
#
loop_
_entity.id
_entity.type
_entity.pdbx_description
1 polymer ?
#
loop_
_entity_poly.entity_id
_entity_poly.type
_entity_poly.pdbx_seq_one_letter_code
_entity_poly.pdbx_strand_id
1 'polypeptide(L)' 'MPLDRNKIEALKRTRRAYGISQAEVAKRMGISRCFFASLESGARTTSTLYKHYQNYRKVLEEMIDEIEEREFWKERGE' A
#
# COMPACT_ATOMS: atom_id res chain seq x y z
N MET A 1 -17.60 11.32 -1.51
CA MET A 1 -17.88 9.95 -1.04
C MET A 1 -16.99 9.62 0.14
N PRO A 2 -17.51 9.04 1.23
CA PRO A 2 -16.67 8.47 2.28
C PRO A 2 -15.86 7.29 1.72
N LEU A 3 -14.61 7.16 2.15
CA LEU A 3 -13.78 6.02 1.77
C LEU A 3 -14.33 4.76 2.46
N ASP A 4 -14.72 3.75 1.68
CA ASP A 4 -15.19 2.48 2.22
C ASP A 4 -14.02 1.72 2.87
N ARG A 5 -14.21 1.28 4.12
CA ARG A 5 -13.27 0.44 4.87
C ARG A 5 -12.86 -0.81 4.09
N ASN A 6 -13.76 -1.34 3.25
CA ASN A 6 -13.47 -2.50 2.39
C ASN A 6 -12.32 -2.22 1.40
N LYS A 7 -12.20 -0.98 0.90
CA LYS A 7 -11.13 -0.62 -0.05
C LYS A 7 -9.76 -0.62 0.62
N ILE A 8 -9.67 -0.14 1.86
CA ILE A 8 -8.43 -0.18 2.64
C ILE A 8 -8.05 -1.61 2.99
N GLU A 9 -9.03 -2.44 3.37
CA GLU A 9 -8.78 -3.85 3.69
C GLU A 9 -8.29 -4.64 2.46
N ALA A 10 -8.79 -4.32 1.26
CA ALA A 10 -8.29 -4.89 0.01
C ALA A 10 -6.80 -4.56 -0.22
N LEU A 11 -6.40 -3.29 -0.12
CA LEU A 11 -4.99 -2.89 -0.27
C LEU A 11 -4.09 -3.57 0.77
N LYS A 12 -4.55 -3.68 2.01
CA LYS A 12 -3.83 -4.35 3.09
C LYS A 12 -3.64 -5.84 2.82
N ARG A 13 -4.64 -6.52 2.25
CA ARG A 13 -4.52 -7.94 1.84
C ARG A 13 -3.50 -8.09 0.72
N THR A 14 -3.57 -7.27 -0.33
CA THR A 14 -2.61 -7.27 -1.43
C THR A 14 -1.19 -7.04 -0.92
N ARG A 15 -0.98 -6.01 -0.10
CA ARG A 15 0.32 -5.71 0.51
C ARG A 15 0.91 -6.92 1.25
N ARG A 16 0.10 -7.61 2.04
CA ARG A 16 0.53 -8.82 2.77
C ARG A 16 0.84 -9.99 1.84
N ALA A 17 0.09 -10.16 0.75
CA ALA A 17 0.31 -11.22 -0.23
C ALA A 17 1.68 -11.10 -0.92
N TYR A 18 2.11 -9.88 -1.21
CA TYR A 18 3.43 -9.58 -1.80
C TYR A 18 4.55 -9.43 -0.75
N GLY A 19 4.30 -9.75 0.52
CA GLY A 19 5.32 -9.65 1.58
C GLY A 19 5.75 -8.23 1.96
N ILE A 20 5.02 -7.20 1.51
CA ILE A 20 5.36 -5.79 1.73
C ILE A 20 4.97 -5.38 3.15
N SER A 21 5.85 -4.70 3.88
CA SER A 21 5.59 -4.21 5.23
C SER A 21 4.89 -2.83 5.25
N GLN A 22 4.24 -2.50 6.39
CA GLN A 22 3.68 -1.15 6.60
C GLN A 22 4.77 -0.06 6.56
N ALA A 23 5.98 -0.39 7.01
CA ALA A 23 7.09 0.56 7.08
C ALA A 23 7.60 0.94 5.68
N GLU A 24 7.68 -0.03 4.77
CA GLU A 24 8.11 0.22 3.39
C GLU A 24 7.13 1.13 2.65
N VAL A 25 5.83 0.83 2.75
CA VAL A 25 4.80 1.67 2.12
C VAL A 25 4.79 3.07 2.75
N ALA A 26 4.85 3.18 4.08
CA ALA A 26 4.88 4.46 4.76
C ALA A 26 6.10 5.31 4.34
N LYS A 27 7.27 4.69 4.20
CA LYS A 27 8.49 5.33 3.71
C LYS A 27 8.31 5.88 2.30
N ARG A 28 7.77 5.08 1.36
CA ARG A 28 7.50 5.52 -0.02
C ARG A 28 6.45 6.63 -0.09
N MET A 29 5.43 6.56 0.76
CA MET A 29 4.40 7.59 0.87
C MET A 29 4.88 8.87 1.58
N GLY A 30 6.09 8.90 2.15
CA GLY A 30 6.63 10.04 2.89
C GLY A 30 5.88 10.34 4.19
N ILE A 31 5.31 9.32 4.84
CA ILE A 31 4.54 9.45 6.09
C ILE A 31 5.10 8.54 7.19
N SER A 32 4.72 8.79 8.44
CA SER A 32 5.14 7.92 9.54
C SER A 32 4.43 6.56 9.50
N ARG A 33 5.14 5.50 9.93
CA ARG A 33 4.55 4.15 10.08
C ARG A 33 3.32 4.15 10.99
N CYS A 34 3.33 4.94 12.06
CA CYS A 34 2.19 5.04 12.99
C CYS A 34 0.96 5.69 12.33
N PHE A 35 1.17 6.68 11.47
CA PHE A 35 0.11 7.28 10.67
C PHE A 35 -0.46 6.27 9.66
N PHE A 36 0.41 5.52 8.98
CA PHE A 36 -0.01 4.45 8.07
C PHE A 36 -0.76 3.32 8.77
N ALA A 37 -0.33 2.89 9.95
CA ALA A 37 -1.05 1.90 10.75
C ALA A 37 -2.46 2.37 11.14
N SER A 38 -2.61 3.67 11.46
CA SER A 38 -3.91 4.30 11.73
C SER A 38 -4.79 4.39 10.46
N LEU A 39 -4.17 4.55 9.28
CA LEU A 39 -4.84 4.53 7.99
C LEU A 39 -5.43 3.15 7.71
N GLU A 40 -4.64 2.08 7.86
CA GLU A 40 -5.10 0.70 7.67
C GLU A 40 -6.14 0.26 8.71
N SER A 41 -6.13 0.84 9.92
CA SER A 41 -7.11 0.51 10.95
C SER A 41 -8.47 1.17 10.74
N GLY A 42 -8.58 2.12 9.81
CA GLY A 42 -9.82 2.86 9.54
C GLY A 42 -10.24 3.80 10.68
N ALA A 43 -9.32 4.17 11.58
CA ALA A 43 -9.62 4.91 12.81
C ALA A 43 -9.87 6.42 12.61
N ARG A 44 -9.91 6.92 11.37
CA ARG A 44 -10.13 8.34 11.07
C ARG A 44 -11.18 8.50 9.98
N THR A 45 -11.88 9.63 9.99
CA THR A 45 -12.78 10.10 8.92
C THR A 45 -12.26 11.41 8.33
N THR A 46 -12.75 11.76 7.13
CA THR A 46 -12.52 12.98 6.31
C THR A 46 -11.48 12.90 5.17
N SER A 47 -11.58 13.85 4.24
CA SER A 47 -10.92 13.98 2.92
C SER A 47 -9.44 13.58 2.85
N THR A 48 -8.68 13.83 3.92
CA THR A 48 -7.29 13.43 4.05
C THR A 48 -7.09 11.93 3.83
N LEU A 49 -8.02 11.07 4.30
CA LEU A 49 -7.98 9.63 4.01
C LEU A 49 -8.07 9.30 2.53
N TYR A 50 -8.89 10.03 1.78
CA TYR A 50 -9.05 9.74 0.36
C TYR A 50 -7.76 10.02 -0.40
N LYS A 51 -7.07 11.14 -0.09
CA LYS A 51 -5.75 11.43 -0.65
C LYS A 51 -4.73 10.35 -0.28
N HIS A 52 -4.67 9.93 0.99
CA HIS A 52 -3.73 8.90 1.41
C HIS A 52 -4.09 7.51 0.87
N TYR A 53 -5.36 7.21 0.65
CA TYR A 53 -5.80 5.98 -0.02
C TYR A 53 -5.34 5.95 -1.46
N GLN A 54 -5.55 7.03 -2.23
CA GLN A 54 -5.11 7.10 -3.62
C GLN A 54 -3.59 6.98 -3.71
N ASN A 55 -2.87 7.65 -2.82
CA ASN A 55 -1.41 7.53 -2.78
C ASN A 55 -0.95 6.13 -2.33
N TYR A 56 -1.62 5.51 -1.36
CA TYR A 56 -1.32 4.13 -0.95
C TYR A 56 -1.53 3.17 -2.11
N ARG A 57 -2.69 3.24 -2.79
CA ARG A 57 -2.98 2.42 -3.96
C ARG A 57 -1.88 2.53 -5.02
N LYS A 58 -1.55 3.76 -5.41
CA LYS A 58 -0.53 4.04 -6.42
C LYS A 58 0.83 3.48 -6.01
N VAL A 59 1.30 3.81 -4.81
CA VAL A 59 2.59 3.34 -4.30
C VAL A 59 2.62 1.82 -4.26
N LEU A 60 1.55 1.17 -3.80
CA LEU A 60 1.47 -0.28 -3.71
C LEU A 60 1.51 -0.95 -5.09
N GLU A 61 0.79 -0.41 -6.08
CA GLU A 61 0.85 -0.86 -7.48
C GLU A 61 2.29 -0.76 -8.01
N GLU A 62 2.98 0.38 -7.81
CA GLU A 62 4.39 0.55 -8.20
C GLU A 62 5.33 -0.46 -7.50
N MET A 63 5.14 -0.73 -6.20
CA MET A 63 5.96 -1.74 -5.49
C MET A 63 5.76 -3.14 -6.06
N ILE A 64 4.52 -3.47 -6.44
CA ILE A 64 4.16 -4.78 -6.98
C ILE A 64 4.79 -4.96 -8.35
N ASP A 65 4.67 -3.96 -9.22
CA ASP A 65 5.28 -3.98 -10.56
C ASP A 65 6.80 -4.19 -10.46
N GLU A 66 7.47 -3.51 -9.52
CA GLU A 66 8.90 -3.71 -9.27
C GLU A 66 9.24 -5.13 -8.77
N ILE A 67 8.39 -5.73 -7.93
CA ILE A 67 8.60 -7.11 -7.44
C ILE A 67 8.42 -8.10 -8.59
N GLU A 68 7.34 -7.95 -9.36
CA GLU A 68 7.03 -8.82 -10.50
C GLU A 68 8.09 -8.72 -11.59
N GLU A 69 8.58 -7.53 -11.90
CA GLU A 69 9.68 -7.34 -12.84
C GLU A 69 10.96 -8.04 -12.37
N ARG A 70 11.30 -7.92 -11.08
CA ARG A 70 12.49 -8.58 -10.50
C ARG A 70 12.39 -10.09 -10.54
N GLU A 71 11.23 -10.66 -10.21
CA GLU A 71 11.02 -12.11 -10.28
C GLU A 71 11.02 -12.58 -11.74
N PHE A 72 10.41 -11.84 -12.67
CA PHE A 72 10.40 -12.15 -14.10
C PHE A 72 11.82 -12.25 -14.69
N TRP A 73 12.71 -11.30 -14.39
CA TRP A 73 14.08 -11.34 -14.89
C TRP A 73 14.93 -12.44 -14.23
N LYS A 74 14.59 -12.84 -13.00
CA LYS A 74 15.26 -13.94 -12.29
C LYS A 74 14.94 -15.30 -12.93
N GLU A 75 13.71 -15.51 -13.39
CA GLU A 75 13.28 -16.77 -14.04
C GLU A 75 13.85 -16.96 -15.46
N ARG A 76 14.35 -15.90 -16.10
CA ARG A 76 14.87 -15.93 -17.47
C ARG A 76 16.40 -15.83 -17.58
N GLY A 77 17.08 -15.63 -16.44
CA GLY A 77 18.50 -15.34 -16.35
C GLY A 77 19.37 -16.53 -15.92
N GLU A 78 18.99 -17.76 -16.24
CA GLU A 78 19.80 -18.99 -16.09
C GLU A 78 20.18 -19.60 -17.44
#